data_AF-A0A1Q5BM44-F1
#
_entry.id   AF-A0A1Q5BM44-F1
#
_cell.length_a   1.000
_cell.length_b   1.000
_cell.length_c   1.000
_cell.angle_alpha   90.00
_cell.angle_beta   90.00
_cell.angle_gamma   90.00
#
_symmetry.space_group_name_H-M   'P 1'
#
loop_
_entity.id
_entity.type
_entity.pdbx_description
1 polymer ?
#
loop_
_entity_poly.entity_id
_entity_poly.type
_entity_poly.pdbx_seq_one_letter_code
_entity_poly.pdbx_strand_id
1 'polypeptide(L)'
;MSSPAGPERPPREADQIKVWFRVAPREDGPPPYETEGLWATRLGPDTARVDNVPFLRDGVAEGETVRFRTDDDGAHWAVGRVADSGNCTVRVLPVPDGPLGHDVRAVHERLAGFGLTGEVFSADFPLVALTVPGGADLRGVKALLARGRDEGWWHFEVSCDTDAWRSA
;
A
#
# COMPACT_ATOMS: atom_id res chain seq x y z
N MET A 1 -19.92 -49.97 -1.06
CA MET A 1 -20.90 -48.90 -0.86
C MET A 1 -20.12 -47.64 -0.56
N SER A 2 -20.03 -46.70 -1.51
CA SER A 2 -19.32 -45.43 -1.31
C SER A 2 -20.19 -44.47 -0.51
N SER A 3 -19.64 -43.91 0.56
CA SER A 3 -20.25 -42.80 1.29
C SER A 3 -20.35 -41.58 0.37
N PRO A 4 -21.46 -40.82 0.40
CA PRO A 4 -21.60 -39.64 -0.41
C PRO A 4 -20.70 -38.53 0.13
N ALA A 5 -20.01 -37.82 -0.78
CA ALA A 5 -19.32 -36.60 -0.46
C ALA A 5 -20.32 -35.60 0.15
N GLY A 6 -20.00 -35.09 1.34
CA GLY A 6 -20.78 -34.04 1.98
C GLY A 6 -20.81 -32.77 1.11
N PRO A 7 -21.79 -31.88 1.34
CA PRO A 7 -21.93 -30.66 0.54
C PRO A 7 -20.64 -29.85 0.61
N GLU A 8 -20.16 -29.42 -0.55
CA GLU A 8 -19.02 -28.54 -0.69
C GLU A 8 -19.32 -27.25 0.08
N ARG A 9 -18.53 -27.03 1.14
CA ARG A 9 -18.71 -25.89 2.03
C ARG A 9 -18.49 -24.62 1.19
N PRO A 10 -19.37 -23.61 1.26
CA PRO A 10 -19.17 -22.36 0.53
C PRO A 10 -17.78 -21.78 0.87
N PRO A 11 -17.16 -21.01 -0.04
CA PRO A 11 -15.92 -20.32 0.26
C PRO A 11 -16.12 -19.56 1.56
N ARG A 12 -15.29 -19.84 2.57
CA ARG A 12 -15.27 -18.99 3.77
C ARG A 12 -15.05 -17.56 3.27
N GLU A 13 -15.68 -16.57 3.91
CA GLU A 13 -15.20 -15.19 3.82
C GLU A 13 -13.67 -15.24 3.77
N ALA A 14 -13.08 -14.59 2.75
CA ALA A 14 -11.64 -14.59 2.56
C ALA A 14 -10.98 -14.43 3.92
N ASP A 15 -10.16 -15.42 4.33
CA ASP A 15 -9.58 -15.47 5.66
C ASP A 15 -8.61 -14.30 5.78
N GLN A 16 -9.15 -13.16 6.23
CA GLN A 16 -8.43 -11.91 6.34
C GLN A 16 -7.55 -12.01 7.58
N ILE A 17 -6.25 -11.87 7.36
CA ILE A 17 -5.23 -11.95 8.38
C ILE A 17 -4.48 -10.64 8.44
N LYS A 18 -3.86 -10.37 9.59
CA LYS A 18 -2.88 -9.30 9.72
C LYS A 18 -1.50 -9.85 9.43
N VAL A 19 -0.77 -9.22 8.50
CA VAL A 19 0.64 -9.53 8.20
C VAL A 19 1.50 -8.35 8.62
N TRP A 20 2.48 -8.61 9.49
CA TRP A 20 3.42 -7.64 10.01
C TRP A 20 4.67 -7.56 9.16
N PHE A 21 5.09 -6.34 8.89
CA PHE A 21 6.29 -6.00 8.15
C PHE A 21 7.24 -5.26 9.08
N ARG A 22 8.54 -5.56 8.97
CA ARG A 22 9.58 -4.76 9.62
C ARG A 22 9.89 -3.54 8.75
N VAL A 23 9.95 -2.38 9.37
CA VAL A 23 10.28 -1.12 8.73
C VAL A 23 11.75 -0.82 8.99
N ALA A 24 12.53 -0.60 7.93
CA ALA A 24 13.95 -0.30 8.05
C ALA A 24 14.15 1.21 8.31
N PRO A 25 15.21 1.60 9.04
CA PRO A 25 15.68 2.98 9.06
C PRO A 25 15.96 3.51 7.65
N ARG A 26 15.71 4.80 7.46
CA ARG A 26 15.96 5.52 6.22
C ARG A 26 17.09 6.54 6.41
N GLU A 27 17.57 7.12 5.30
CA GLU A 27 18.65 8.11 5.34
C GLU A 27 18.29 9.38 6.12
N ASP A 28 17.01 9.75 6.13
CA ASP A 28 16.46 10.92 6.81
C ASP A 28 16.13 10.68 8.29
N GLY A 29 16.23 9.43 8.77
CA GLY A 29 16.11 9.09 10.18
C GLY A 29 15.41 7.75 10.44
N PRO A 30 15.23 7.41 11.74
CA PRO A 30 14.43 6.26 12.11
C PRO A 30 12.95 6.48 11.77
N PRO A 31 12.20 5.42 11.40
CA PRO A 31 10.77 5.54 11.17
C PRO A 31 10.04 5.82 12.49
N PRO A 32 8.82 6.39 12.44
CA PRO A 32 8.00 6.58 13.64
C PRO A 32 7.62 5.26 14.31
N TYR A 33 7.57 4.17 13.54
CA TYR A 33 7.32 2.81 14.02
C TYR A 33 8.26 1.83 13.32
N GLU A 34 8.77 0.85 14.07
CA GLU A 34 9.66 -0.20 13.54
C GLU A 34 8.89 -1.31 12.79
N THR A 35 7.56 -1.31 12.89
CA THR A 35 6.68 -2.29 12.27
C THR A 35 5.44 -1.65 11.67
N GLU A 36 4.91 -2.30 10.65
CA GLU A 36 3.64 -1.95 10.03
C GLU A 36 2.80 -3.21 9.83
N GLY A 37 1.52 -3.16 10.25
CA GLY A 37 0.59 -4.27 10.10
C GLY A 37 -0.39 -4.02 8.97
N LEU A 38 -0.27 -4.76 7.88
CA LEU A 38 -1.18 -4.69 6.73
C LEU A 38 -2.24 -5.80 6.82
N TRP A 39 -3.45 -5.49 6.37
CA TRP A 39 -4.48 -6.49 6.14
C TRP A 39 -4.15 -7.28 4.87
N ALA A 40 -4.40 -8.58 4.90
CA ALA A 40 -4.13 -9.46 3.79
C ALA A 40 -5.13 -10.61 3.72
N THR A 41 -5.48 -11.02 2.51
CA THR A 41 -6.28 -12.21 2.25
C THR A 41 -5.34 -13.42 2.22
N ARG A 42 -5.51 -14.37 3.13
CA ARG A 42 -4.76 -15.62 3.11
C ARG A 42 -5.03 -16.39 1.81
N LEU A 43 -3.97 -16.74 1.09
CA LEU A 43 -4.03 -17.55 -0.14
C LEU A 43 -3.62 -19.00 0.11
N GLY A 44 -2.84 -19.25 1.17
CA GLY A 44 -2.31 -20.56 1.49
C GLY A 44 -1.79 -20.67 2.93
N PRO A 45 -1.03 -21.75 3.24
CA PRO A 45 -0.49 -21.95 4.58
C PRO A 45 0.50 -20.86 4.99
N ASP A 46 1.29 -20.36 4.04
CA ASP A 46 2.38 -19.40 4.24
C ASP A 46 2.31 -18.19 3.30
N THR A 47 1.22 -18.02 2.54
CA THR A 47 1.07 -16.94 1.55
C THR A 47 -0.21 -16.16 1.72
N ALA A 48 -0.15 -14.84 1.51
CA ALA A 48 -1.28 -13.94 1.58
C ALA A 48 -1.12 -12.79 0.57
N ARG A 49 -2.25 -12.24 0.10
CA ARG A 49 -2.29 -11.05 -0.74
C ARG A 49 -2.56 -9.83 0.13
N VAL A 50 -1.69 -8.82 0.07
CA VAL A 50 -1.89 -7.54 0.77
C VAL A 50 -3.13 -6.83 0.23
N ASP A 51 -4.02 -6.37 1.10
CA ASP A 51 -5.31 -5.79 0.73
C ASP A 51 -5.42 -4.29 1.00
N ASN A 52 -4.42 -3.66 1.62
CA ASN A 52 -4.40 -2.21 1.83
C ASN A 52 -3.00 -1.61 1.60
N VAL A 53 -2.97 -0.30 1.36
CA VAL A 53 -1.76 0.44 0.98
C VAL A 53 -0.84 0.70 2.20
N PRO A 54 0.49 0.53 2.09
CA PRO A 54 1.40 0.77 3.20
C PRO A 54 1.82 2.24 3.35
N PHE A 55 1.84 2.71 4.59
CA PHE A 55 2.31 4.03 5.02
C PHE A 55 3.80 4.09 5.36
N LEU A 56 4.43 2.98 5.76
CA LEU A 56 5.81 2.98 6.25
C LEU A 56 6.74 2.05 5.47
N ARG A 57 6.26 0.86 5.14
CA ARG A 57 7.07 -0.20 4.52
C ARG A 57 7.38 0.13 3.06
N ASP A 58 8.67 0.17 2.71
CA ASP A 58 9.12 0.31 1.33
C ASP A 58 9.14 -1.03 0.59
N GLY A 59 9.00 -0.94 -0.74
CA GLY A 59 8.98 -2.08 -1.63
C GLY A 59 7.85 -3.04 -1.31
N VAL A 60 6.68 -2.52 -0.91
CA VAL A 60 5.43 -3.28 -0.80
C VAL A 60 4.31 -2.41 -1.35
N ALA A 61 3.45 -3.00 -2.16
CA ALA A 61 2.24 -2.38 -2.68
C ALA A 61 0.99 -3.22 -2.37
N GLU A 62 -0.17 -2.56 -2.36
CA GLU A 62 -1.45 -3.25 -2.32
C GLU A 62 -1.56 -4.27 -3.48
N GLY A 63 -2.15 -5.42 -3.19
CA GLY A 63 -2.32 -6.53 -4.11
C GLY A 63 -1.13 -7.47 -4.23
N GLU A 64 0.03 -7.13 -3.65
CA GLU A 64 1.20 -8.02 -3.69
C GLU A 64 0.93 -9.33 -2.96
N THR A 65 1.45 -10.43 -3.49
CA THR A 65 1.46 -11.69 -2.76
C THR A 65 2.77 -11.81 -1.99
N VAL A 66 2.67 -11.99 -0.68
CA VAL A 66 3.80 -12.15 0.23
C VAL A 66 3.80 -13.54 0.85
N ARG A 67 5.00 -14.04 1.16
CA ARG A 67 5.19 -15.15 2.08
C ARG A 67 5.28 -14.62 3.50
N PHE A 68 4.64 -15.28 4.45
CA PHE A 68 4.78 -15.00 5.88
C PHE A 68 5.18 -16.24 6.68
N ARG A 69 5.69 -16.03 7.89
CA ARG A 69 5.86 -17.05 8.92
C ARG A 69 5.06 -16.66 10.15
N THR A 70 4.37 -17.63 10.75
CA THR A 70 3.71 -17.43 12.04
C THR A 70 4.73 -17.66 13.15
N ASP A 71 4.83 -16.73 14.09
CA ASP A 71 5.64 -16.91 15.29
C ASP A 71 4.87 -17.64 16.41
N ASP A 72 5.52 -17.83 17.56
CA ASP A 72 4.97 -18.55 18.70
C ASP A 72 3.77 -17.83 19.33
N ASP A 73 3.64 -16.52 19.11
CA ASP A 73 2.52 -15.68 19.58
C ASP A 73 1.36 -15.65 18.58
N GLY A 74 1.49 -16.34 17.44
CA GLY A 74 0.48 -16.40 16.39
C GLY A 74 0.50 -15.24 15.41
N ALA A 75 1.47 -14.32 15.51
CA ALA A 75 1.61 -13.20 14.58
C ALA A 75 2.23 -13.65 13.26
N HIS A 76 1.66 -13.19 12.14
CA HIS A 76 2.18 -13.50 10.81
C HIS A 76 3.18 -12.42 10.38
N TRP A 77 4.43 -12.80 10.19
CA TRP A 77 5.51 -11.91 9.76
C TRP A 77 5.86 -12.12 8.30
N ALA A 78 5.83 -11.06 7.49
CA ALA A 78 6.29 -11.12 6.11
C ALA A 78 7.78 -11.49 6.05
N VAL A 79 8.12 -12.44 5.19
CA VAL A 79 9.50 -12.91 4.96
C VAL A 79 9.96 -12.74 3.52
N GLY A 80 9.09 -12.28 2.63
CA GLY A 80 9.46 -11.94 1.25
C GLY A 80 8.25 -11.83 0.34
N ARG A 81 8.46 -11.19 -0.81
CA ARG A 81 7.49 -11.13 -1.91
C ARG A 81 7.50 -12.44 -2.70
N VAL A 82 6.33 -12.90 -3.12
CA VAL A 82 6.13 -14.08 -3.96
C VAL A 82 5.65 -13.71 -5.36
N ALA A 83 4.78 -12.69 -5.48
CA ALA A 83 4.33 -12.18 -6.76
C ALA A 83 4.01 -10.68 -6.68
N ASP A 84 4.37 -9.96 -7.74
CA ASP A 84 4.07 -8.54 -7.91
C ASP A 84 2.60 -8.33 -8.29
N SER A 85 2.00 -7.25 -7.78
CA SER A 85 0.66 -6.82 -8.23
C SER A 85 0.69 -5.97 -9.50
N GLY A 86 1.87 -5.44 -9.86
CA GLY A 86 2.01 -4.38 -10.86
C GLY A 86 1.59 -3.00 -10.34
N ASN A 87 1.12 -2.89 -9.09
CA ASN A 87 0.79 -1.62 -8.48
C ASN A 87 2.05 -0.92 -7.95
N CYS A 88 1.98 0.40 -7.87
CA CYS A 88 2.95 1.23 -7.15
C CYS A 88 2.33 1.77 -5.87
N THR A 89 3.17 2.14 -4.91
CA THR A 89 2.75 2.90 -3.74
C THR A 89 3.40 4.28 -3.77
N VAL A 90 2.56 5.30 -3.73
CA VAL A 90 2.95 6.71 -3.65
C VAL A 90 2.42 7.27 -2.35
N ARG A 91 3.24 8.02 -1.62
CA ARG A 91 2.80 8.72 -0.41
C ARG A 91 2.90 10.21 -0.63
N VAL A 92 1.86 10.94 -0.25
CA VAL A 92 1.72 12.39 -0.45
C VAL A 92 1.46 13.03 0.90
N LEU A 93 2.24 14.04 1.25
CA LEU A 93 2.07 14.83 2.45
C LEU A 93 1.80 16.29 2.06
N PRO A 94 0.57 16.81 2.27
CA PRO A 94 0.27 18.22 2.02
C PRO A 94 1.23 19.14 2.77
N VAL A 95 1.62 20.25 2.15
CA VAL A 95 2.41 21.29 2.83
C VAL A 95 1.47 22.13 3.70
N PRO A 96 1.68 22.21 5.04
CA PRO A 96 0.80 22.94 5.96
C PRO A 96 0.46 24.38 5.56
N ASP A 97 1.49 25.14 5.16
CA ASP A 97 1.37 26.54 4.75
C ASP A 97 1.24 26.70 3.22
N GLY A 98 1.03 25.59 2.50
CA GLY A 98 0.90 25.56 1.05
C GLY A 98 -0.52 25.86 0.56
N PRO A 99 -0.73 25.94 -0.76
CA PRO A 99 -2.03 26.27 -1.35
C PRO A 99 -3.19 25.32 -0.99
N LEU A 100 -2.88 24.08 -0.60
CA LEU A 100 -3.89 23.09 -0.20
C LEU A 100 -4.03 22.97 1.34
N GLY A 101 -3.12 23.57 2.11
CA GLY A 101 -3.04 23.40 3.55
C GLY A 101 -3.04 21.92 3.98
N HIS A 102 -3.69 21.62 5.11
CA HIS A 102 -3.90 20.25 5.60
C HIS A 102 -5.09 19.53 4.94
N ASP A 103 -5.64 20.05 3.83
CA ASP A 103 -6.87 19.50 3.24
C ASP A 103 -6.59 18.25 2.40
N VAL A 104 -6.75 17.09 3.03
CA VAL A 104 -6.65 15.78 2.37
C VAL A 104 -7.66 15.61 1.25
N ARG A 105 -8.86 16.21 1.36
CA ARG A 105 -9.87 16.14 0.29
C ARG A 105 -9.37 16.87 -0.94
N ALA A 106 -8.74 18.03 -0.76
CA ALA A 106 -8.14 18.78 -1.86
C ALA A 106 -7.04 17.97 -2.57
N VAL A 107 -6.23 17.19 -1.83
CA VAL A 107 -5.26 16.24 -2.46
C VAL A 107 -5.98 15.19 -3.29
N HIS A 108 -7.00 14.52 -2.74
CA HIS A 108 -7.77 13.53 -3.49
C HIS A 108 -8.43 14.12 -4.73
N GLU A 109 -9.02 15.32 -4.64
CA GLU A 109 -9.66 15.99 -5.77
C GLU A 109 -8.68 16.26 -6.92
N ARG A 110 -7.42 16.64 -6.63
CA ARG A 110 -6.41 16.83 -7.68
C ARG A 110 -6.04 15.53 -8.37
N LEU A 111 -6.05 14.42 -7.65
CA LEU A 111 -5.65 13.10 -8.16
C LEU A 111 -6.82 12.26 -8.70
N ALA A 112 -8.06 12.71 -8.50
CA ALA A 112 -9.28 11.94 -8.80
C ALA A 112 -9.37 11.48 -10.26
N GLY A 113 -8.80 12.25 -11.19
CA GLY A 113 -8.77 11.92 -12.63
C GLY A 113 -7.99 10.64 -12.98
N PHE A 114 -7.19 10.11 -12.06
CA PHE A 114 -6.36 8.93 -12.31
C PHE A 114 -6.94 7.61 -11.76
N GLY A 115 -8.09 7.66 -11.07
CA GLY A 115 -8.72 6.45 -10.52
C GLY A 115 -7.87 5.75 -9.44
N LEU A 116 -7.10 6.52 -8.67
CA LEU A 116 -6.27 5.99 -7.58
C LEU A 116 -7.13 5.66 -6.36
N THR A 117 -6.73 4.65 -5.61
CA THR A 117 -7.26 4.35 -4.27
C THR A 117 -6.21 4.68 -3.22
N GLY A 118 -6.62 4.79 -1.95
CA GLY A 118 -5.66 5.09 -0.90
C GLY A 118 -6.29 5.26 0.48
N GLU A 119 -5.43 5.48 1.46
CA GLU A 119 -5.76 5.66 2.87
C GLU A 119 -5.04 6.89 3.43
N VAL A 120 -5.56 7.43 4.52
CA VAL A 120 -5.00 8.59 5.24
C VAL A 120 -4.49 8.11 6.59
N PHE A 121 -3.26 8.51 6.94
CA PHE A 121 -2.60 8.02 8.15
C PHE A 121 -3.34 8.44 9.43
N SER A 122 -3.56 9.75 9.60
CA SER A 122 -4.40 10.29 10.67
C SER A 122 -4.86 11.72 10.33
N ALA A 123 -5.80 12.26 11.12
CA ALA A 123 -6.20 13.66 10.98
C ALA A 123 -5.07 14.64 11.37
N ASP A 124 -4.25 14.28 12.37
CA ASP A 124 -3.16 15.13 12.87
C ASP A 124 -1.91 15.06 11.99
N PHE A 125 -1.74 13.97 11.24
CA PHE A 125 -0.66 13.79 10.28
C PHE A 125 -1.24 13.33 8.94
N PRO A 126 -1.60 14.28 8.04
CA PRO A 126 -2.40 14.02 6.83
C PRO A 126 -1.59 13.38 5.70
N LEU A 127 -0.75 12.39 6.01
CA LEU A 127 -0.05 11.58 5.02
C LEU A 127 -1.08 10.70 4.30
N VAL A 128 -1.15 10.83 2.98
CA VAL A 128 -2.02 10.06 2.10
C VAL A 128 -1.17 9.01 1.40
N ALA A 129 -1.43 7.73 1.67
CA ALA A 129 -0.83 6.62 0.92
C ALA A 129 -1.78 6.21 -0.21
N LEU A 130 -1.25 6.09 -1.42
CA LEU A 130 -2.01 5.86 -2.64
C LEU A 130 -1.52 4.60 -3.35
N THR A 131 -2.46 3.78 -3.79
CA THR A 131 -2.22 2.69 -4.73
C THR A 131 -2.37 3.25 -6.14
N VAL A 132 -1.30 3.15 -6.92
CA VAL A 132 -1.31 3.49 -8.36
C VAL A 132 -1.32 2.19 -9.16
N PRO A 133 -2.44 1.82 -9.81
CA PRO A 133 -2.50 0.61 -10.60
C PRO A 133 -1.51 0.63 -11.77
N GLY A 134 -0.90 -0.51 -12.09
CA GLY A 134 0.07 -0.61 -13.20
C GLY A 134 -0.50 -0.26 -14.58
N GLY A 135 -1.83 -0.32 -14.74
CA GLY A 135 -2.53 0.09 -15.97
C GLY A 135 -3.03 1.53 -15.97
N ALA A 136 -2.76 2.33 -14.94
CA ALA A 136 -3.15 3.74 -14.89
C ALA A 136 -2.30 4.61 -15.83
N ASP A 137 -2.68 5.88 -16.02
CA ASP A 137 -1.85 6.88 -16.71
C ASP A 137 -0.64 7.27 -15.84
N LEU A 138 0.37 6.41 -15.80
CA LEU A 138 1.56 6.59 -14.96
C LEU A 138 2.31 7.89 -15.29
N ARG A 139 2.34 8.29 -16.57
CA ARG A 139 2.99 9.55 -16.98
C ARG A 139 2.23 10.76 -16.46
N GLY A 140 0.90 10.77 -16.59
CA GLY A 140 0.06 11.83 -16.06
C GLY A 140 0.16 11.93 -14.54
N VAL A 141 0.15 10.80 -13.83
CA VAL A 141 0.34 10.76 -12.37
C VAL A 141 1.69 11.36 -11.98
N LYS A 142 2.79 10.93 -12.61
CA LYS A 142 4.14 11.48 -12.35
C LYS A 142 4.21 12.98 -12.60
N ALA A 143 3.63 13.44 -13.72
CA ALA A 143 3.60 14.85 -14.07
C ALA A 143 2.83 15.68 -13.05
N LEU A 144 1.67 15.19 -12.58
CA LEU A 144 0.89 15.90 -11.56
C LEU A 144 1.59 15.92 -10.20
N LEU A 145 2.19 14.80 -9.77
CA LEU A 145 2.93 14.74 -8.52
C LEU A 145 4.11 15.73 -8.51
N ALA A 146 4.89 15.76 -9.60
CA ALA A 146 5.99 16.70 -9.77
C ALA A 146 5.51 18.15 -9.76
N ARG A 147 4.47 18.46 -10.53
CA ARG A 147 3.85 19.78 -10.55
C ARG A 147 3.37 20.21 -9.16
N GLY A 148 2.68 19.33 -8.43
CA GLY A 148 2.18 19.64 -7.11
C GLY A 148 3.30 19.92 -6.10
N ARG A 149 4.43 19.22 -6.20
CA ARG A 149 5.63 19.56 -5.44
C ARG A 149 6.18 20.94 -5.82
N ASP A 150 6.32 21.20 -7.11
CA ASP A 150 6.92 22.44 -7.62
C ASP A 150 6.02 23.67 -7.34
N GLU A 151 4.70 23.49 -7.26
CA GLU A 151 3.73 24.52 -6.84
C GLU A 151 3.50 24.57 -5.32
N GLY A 152 4.23 23.78 -4.54
CA GLY A 152 4.17 23.79 -3.06
C GLY A 152 2.90 23.21 -2.46
N TRP A 153 2.16 22.37 -3.21
CA TRP A 153 0.95 21.71 -2.72
C TRP A 153 1.27 20.59 -1.73
N TRP A 154 2.32 19.80 -2.00
CA TRP A 154 2.68 18.63 -1.20
C TRP A 154 4.15 18.26 -1.37
N HIS A 155 4.64 17.46 -0.44
CA HIS A 155 5.76 16.54 -0.69
C HIS A 155 5.21 15.18 -1.14
N PHE A 156 6.01 14.42 -1.89
CA PHE A 156 5.65 13.06 -2.23
C PHE A 156 6.87 12.14 -2.29
N GLU A 157 6.63 10.86 -2.08
CA GLU A 157 7.58 9.79 -2.31
C GLU A 157 6.93 8.63 -3.07
N VAL A 158 7.75 7.85 -3.78
CA VAL A 158 7.35 6.58 -4.39
C VAL A 158 8.03 5.47 -3.59
N SER A 159 7.29 4.85 -2.68
CA SER A 159 7.83 3.84 -1.75
C SER A 159 7.90 2.44 -2.37
N CYS A 160 7.10 2.19 -3.41
CA CYS A 160 7.17 0.98 -4.22
C CYS A 160 6.94 1.37 -5.67
N ASP A 161 7.93 1.14 -6.53
CA ASP A 161 7.83 1.36 -7.97
C ASP A 161 7.94 0.05 -8.76
N THR A 162 7.62 0.14 -10.05
CA THR A 162 7.72 -0.95 -11.00
C THR A 162 8.53 -0.50 -12.21
N ASP A 163 8.96 -1.45 -13.05
CA ASP A 163 9.62 -1.11 -14.32
C ASP A 163 8.74 -0.25 -15.23
N ALA A 164 7.41 -0.49 -15.20
CA ALA A 164 6.43 0.31 -15.92
C ALA A 164 6.44 1.77 -15.41
N TRP A 165 6.46 1.99 -14.10
CA TRP A 165 6.58 3.32 -13.50
C TRP A 165 7.87 4.02 -13.88
N ARG A 166 9.01 3.31 -13.80
CA ARG A 166 10.33 3.84 -14.13
C ARG A 166 10.43 4.25 -15.60
N SER A 167 9.78 3.49 -16.49
CA SER A 167 9.83 3.69 -17.95
C SER A 167 8.82 4.71 -18.49
N ALA A 168 7.80 5.10 -17.70
CA ALA A 168 6.71 5.98 -18.12
C ALA A 168 7.10 7.46 -18.29
#